data_AF-A0A537Z3K3-F1
#
_entry.id   AF-A0A537Z3K3-F1
#
_cell.length_a   1.000
_cell.length_b   1.000
_cell.length_c   1.000
_cell.angle_alpha   90.00
_cell.angle_beta   90.00
_cell.angle_gamma   90.00
#
_symmetry.space_group_name_H-M   'P 1'
#
loop_
_entity.id
_entity.type
_entity.pdbx_description
1 polymer ?
#
loop_
_entity_poly.entity_id
_entity_poly.type
_entity_poly.pdbx_seq_one_letter_code
_entity_poly.pdbx_strand_id
1 'polypeptide(L)'
;MRTFVALVAVALALPAAAGADQLLFFKTPSRNVACLKATAQQRPYLRCDILSGLRPRPARPRGCNLDWGFGFTLAATGRAVVTCAGDSTNEPGARIIPYGATWKLGPFRCASRQIGLRCTNASGHGFFLSRERSYRL
;
A
#
# COMPACT_ATOMS: atom_id res chain seq x y z
N MET A 1 -5.37 -57.23 -42.40
CA MET A 1 -5.47 -55.77 -42.65
C MET A 1 -4.93 -55.04 -41.42
N ARG A 2 -4.06 -54.05 -41.64
CA ARG A 2 -3.11 -53.49 -40.66
C ARG A 2 -3.79 -52.51 -39.70
N THR A 3 -3.75 -52.77 -38.40
CA THR A 3 -4.22 -51.83 -37.36
C THR A 3 -3.17 -50.75 -37.14
N PHE A 4 -3.48 -49.50 -37.50
CA PHE A 4 -2.68 -48.32 -37.18
C PHE A 4 -3.06 -47.81 -35.78
N VAL A 5 -2.12 -47.79 -34.85
CA VAL A 5 -2.28 -47.17 -33.53
C VAL A 5 -1.78 -45.72 -33.64
N ALA A 6 -2.70 -44.76 -33.54
CA ALA A 6 -2.37 -43.33 -33.50
C ALA A 6 -2.02 -42.90 -32.07
N LEU A 7 -0.77 -42.45 -31.86
CA LEU A 7 -0.30 -41.84 -30.62
C LEU A 7 -0.80 -40.39 -30.54
N VAL A 8 -1.74 -40.12 -29.64
CA VAL A 8 -2.22 -38.76 -29.33
C VAL A 8 -1.27 -38.15 -28.30
N ALA A 9 -0.46 -37.18 -28.71
CA ALA A 9 0.36 -36.38 -27.81
C ALA A 9 -0.52 -35.36 -27.08
N VAL A 10 -0.76 -35.56 -25.79
CA VAL A 10 -1.49 -34.61 -24.94
C VAL A 10 -0.55 -33.48 -24.53
N ALA A 11 -0.70 -32.31 -25.15
CA ALA A 11 0.00 -31.10 -24.74
C ALA A 11 -0.59 -30.60 -23.41
N LEU A 12 0.16 -30.77 -22.32
CA LEU A 12 -0.18 -30.22 -21.00
C LEU A 12 -0.01 -28.70 -21.02
N ALA A 13 -1.10 -27.96 -21.21
CA ALA A 13 -1.12 -26.53 -21.00
C ALA A 13 -0.94 -26.24 -19.49
N LEU A 14 0.23 -25.74 -19.08
CA LEU A 14 0.45 -25.25 -17.73
C LEU A 14 -0.43 -24.01 -17.50
N PRO A 15 -1.24 -23.96 -16.43
CA PRO A 15 -1.99 -22.75 -16.11
C PRO A 15 -0.99 -21.65 -15.72
N ALA A 16 -0.99 -20.54 -16.46
CA ALA A 16 -0.31 -19.34 -16.04
C ALA A 16 -0.94 -18.88 -14.71
N ALA A 17 -0.18 -18.94 -13.62
CA ALA A 17 -0.60 -18.38 -12.36
C ALA A 17 -0.73 -16.86 -12.54
N ALA A 18 -1.95 -16.38 -12.79
CA ALA A 18 -2.28 -14.98 -12.69
C ALA A 18 -2.04 -14.58 -11.23
N GLY A 19 -0.91 -13.92 -10.96
CA GLY A 19 -0.59 -13.40 -9.64
C GLY A 19 -1.68 -12.43 -9.23
N ALA A 20 -2.59 -12.85 -8.35
CA ALA A 20 -3.59 -11.96 -7.78
C ALA A 20 -2.86 -10.80 -7.10
N ASP A 21 -3.17 -9.57 -7.49
CA ASP A 21 -2.60 -8.39 -6.85
C ASP A 21 -3.12 -8.32 -5.41
N GLN A 22 -2.33 -8.87 -4.48
CA GLN A 22 -2.69 -8.93 -3.08
C GLN A 22 -2.71 -7.51 -2.50
N LEU A 23 -3.92 -7.03 -2.25
CA LEU A 23 -4.17 -5.89 -1.38
C LEU A 23 -3.89 -6.30 0.06
N LEU A 24 -3.00 -5.57 0.72
CA LEU A 24 -2.64 -5.83 2.11
C LEU A 24 -2.99 -4.61 2.95
N PHE A 25 -4.02 -4.74 3.78
CA PHE A 25 -4.48 -3.67 4.66
C PHE A 25 -3.91 -3.80 6.07
N PHE A 26 -3.57 -2.67 6.68
CA PHE A 26 -3.19 -2.61 8.09
C PHE A 26 -3.51 -1.28 8.75
N LYS A 27 -3.52 -1.29 10.08
CA LYS A 27 -3.80 -0.12 10.92
C LYS A 27 -2.81 0.02 12.05
N THR A 28 -2.65 1.24 12.54
CA THR A 28 -2.04 1.48 13.86
C THR A 28 -2.97 1.00 14.98
N PRO A 29 -2.46 0.73 16.19
CA PRO A 29 -3.30 0.30 17.32
C PRO A 29 -4.36 1.33 17.72
N SER A 30 -4.06 2.63 17.57
CA SER A 30 -5.04 3.72 17.76
C SER A 30 -6.17 3.74 16.73
N ARG A 31 -6.03 2.97 15.64
CA ARG A 31 -6.92 2.98 14.46
C ARG A 31 -7.06 4.34 13.77
N ASN A 32 -6.25 5.33 14.15
CA ASN A 32 -6.25 6.64 13.52
C ASN A 32 -5.56 6.64 12.15
N VAL A 33 -4.61 5.72 11.91
CA VAL A 33 -3.93 5.56 10.63
C VAL A 33 -4.27 4.19 10.06
N ALA A 34 -4.79 4.17 8.84
CA ALA A 34 -5.05 2.98 8.05
C ALA A 34 -4.24 3.02 6.76
N CYS A 35 -3.79 1.86 6.30
CA CYS A 35 -2.88 1.76 5.18
C CYS A 35 -3.24 0.56 4.30
N LEU A 36 -2.89 0.66 3.02
CA LEU A 36 -2.88 -0.45 2.10
C LEU A 36 -1.55 -0.49 1.33
N LYS A 37 -0.99 -1.69 1.17
CA LYS A 37 -0.04 -1.97 0.09
C LYS A 37 -0.84 -2.61 -1.03
N ALA A 38 -0.64 -2.09 -2.24
CA ALA A 38 -1.19 -2.63 -3.45
C ALA A 38 -0.11 -2.66 -4.54
N THR A 39 -0.48 -3.17 -5.69
CA THR A 39 0.32 -3.09 -6.90
C THR A 39 -0.58 -2.49 -7.97
N ALA A 40 -0.03 -1.60 -8.78
CA ALA A 40 -0.69 -1.10 -9.98
C ALA A 40 0.32 -1.18 -11.11
N GLN A 41 -0.06 -1.76 -12.26
CA GLN A 41 0.83 -1.95 -13.40
C GLN A 41 2.18 -2.58 -12.98
N GLN A 42 2.10 -3.66 -12.19
CA GLN A 42 3.26 -4.40 -11.68
C GLN A 42 4.22 -3.57 -10.81
N ARG A 43 3.81 -2.38 -10.36
CA ARG A 43 4.58 -1.51 -9.44
C ARG A 43 3.90 -1.47 -8.08
N PRO A 44 4.58 -1.91 -7.00
CA PRO A 44 4.01 -1.83 -5.67
C PRO A 44 3.99 -0.38 -5.19
N TYR A 45 2.90 0.00 -4.52
CA TYR A 45 2.75 1.27 -3.82
C TYR A 45 2.12 1.05 -2.45
N LEU A 46 2.43 1.98 -1.55
CA LEU A 46 1.85 2.06 -0.22
C LEU A 46 1.02 3.34 -0.14
N ARG A 47 -0.22 3.25 0.31
CA ARG A 47 -1.02 4.42 0.70
C ARG A 47 -1.39 4.31 2.15
N CYS A 48 -1.30 5.41 2.88
CA CYS A 48 -1.81 5.51 4.24
C CYS A 48 -2.69 6.75 4.38
N ASP A 49 -3.89 6.56 4.91
CA ASP A 49 -4.81 7.62 5.29
C ASP A 49 -4.82 7.77 6.82
N ILE A 50 -5.00 8.99 7.28
CA ILE A 50 -5.14 9.36 8.69
C ILE A 50 -6.53 10.00 8.90
N LEU A 51 -7.32 9.41 9.79
CA LEU A 51 -8.70 9.82 10.05
C LEU A 51 -8.78 11.22 10.68
N SER A 52 -7.78 11.62 11.46
CA SER A 52 -7.68 12.97 12.03
C SER A 52 -7.25 14.06 11.04
N GLY A 53 -6.98 13.70 9.77
CA GLY A 53 -6.43 14.60 8.75
C GLY A 53 -4.93 14.88 8.90
N LEU A 54 -4.29 15.29 7.81
CA LEU A 54 -2.89 15.72 7.81
C LEU A 54 -2.74 17.07 8.54
N ARG A 55 -1.69 17.21 9.35
CA ARG A 55 -1.39 18.44 10.10
C ARG A 55 0.05 18.91 9.89
N PRO A 56 0.29 20.14 9.37
CA PRO A 56 -0.69 21.05 8.80
C PRO A 56 -1.36 20.45 7.56
N ARG A 57 -2.55 20.95 7.21
CA ARG A 57 -3.23 20.52 5.97
C ARG A 57 -2.37 20.97 4.78
N PRO A 58 -1.98 20.06 3.87
CA PRO A 58 -1.16 20.44 2.72
C PRO A 58 -1.99 21.20 1.68
N ALA A 59 -1.30 21.94 0.81
CA ALA A 59 -1.90 22.47 -0.42
C ALA A 59 -2.51 21.32 -1.25
N ARG A 60 -3.58 21.64 -1.97
CA ARG A 60 -4.21 20.69 -2.89
C ARG A 60 -3.21 20.27 -3.97
N PRO A 61 -3.03 18.96 -4.23
CA PRO A 61 -2.18 18.51 -5.33
C PRO A 61 -2.70 19.04 -6.67
N ARG A 62 -1.79 19.43 -7.57
CA ARG A 62 -2.16 19.90 -8.91
C ARG A 62 -2.97 18.81 -9.64
N GLY A 63 -4.10 19.20 -10.22
CA GLY A 63 -4.97 18.28 -10.97
C GLY A 63 -5.78 17.30 -10.11
N CYS A 64 -5.73 17.42 -8.77
CA CYS A 64 -6.59 16.62 -7.92
C CYS A 64 -8.02 17.14 -8.00
N ASN A 65 -8.97 16.32 -8.46
CA ASN A 65 -10.41 16.66 -8.50
C ASN A 65 -11.24 15.88 -7.46
N LEU A 66 -10.58 15.12 -6.58
CA LEU A 66 -11.18 14.34 -5.50
C LEU A 66 -10.78 14.96 -4.14
N ASP A 67 -10.98 14.21 -3.06
CA ASP A 67 -10.55 14.61 -1.72
C ASP A 67 -9.02 14.55 -1.58
N TRP A 68 -8.48 15.38 -0.68
CA TRP A 68 -7.06 15.41 -0.34
C TRP A 68 -6.85 15.87 1.10
N GLY A 69 -5.60 15.80 1.57
CA GLY A 69 -5.23 16.29 2.91
C GLY A 69 -5.46 15.27 4.01
N PHE A 70 -5.69 14.01 3.66
CA PHE A 70 -5.94 12.92 4.59
C PHE A 70 -4.89 11.81 4.51
N GLY A 71 -3.87 11.89 3.65
CA GLY A 71 -2.92 10.79 3.51
C GLY A 71 -1.77 11.03 2.55
N PHE A 72 -0.89 10.03 2.48
CA PHE A 72 0.22 9.99 1.53
C PHE A 72 0.23 8.67 0.76
N THR A 73 0.65 8.74 -0.50
CA THR A 73 1.04 7.60 -1.35
C THR A 73 2.55 7.58 -1.54
N LEU A 74 3.14 6.39 -1.47
CA LEU A 74 4.57 6.14 -1.56
C LEU A 74 4.83 4.99 -2.53
N ALA A 75 5.54 5.29 -3.62
CA ALA A 75 6.02 4.28 -4.55
C ALA A 75 7.26 3.56 -3.99
N ALA A 76 7.62 2.41 -4.59
CA ALA A 76 8.78 1.61 -4.20
C ALA A 76 10.10 2.39 -4.10
N THR A 77 10.22 3.47 -4.87
CA THR A 77 11.30 4.47 -4.82
C THR A 77 10.71 5.88 -4.99
N GLY A 78 11.48 6.92 -4.69
CA GLY A 78 11.07 8.32 -4.84
C GLY A 78 10.22 8.87 -3.69
N ARG A 79 9.87 10.15 -3.76
CA ARG A 79 9.20 10.87 -2.66
C ARG A 79 7.74 10.48 -2.49
N ALA A 80 7.25 10.55 -1.26
CA ALA A 80 5.81 10.47 -1.00
C ALA A 80 5.07 11.67 -1.62
N VAL A 81 3.84 11.43 -2.06
CA VAL A 81 2.92 12.43 -2.59
C VAL A 81 1.66 12.48 -1.75
N VAL A 82 1.03 13.65 -1.63
CA VAL A 82 -0.26 13.78 -0.97
C VAL A 82 -1.30 13.00 -1.76
N THR A 83 -2.07 12.17 -1.09
CA THR A 83 -3.13 11.39 -1.71
C THR A 83 -4.21 12.30 -2.28
N CYS A 84 -4.64 11.98 -3.50
CA CYS A 84 -5.87 12.47 -4.10
C CYS A 84 -6.76 11.27 -4.38
N ALA A 85 -7.87 11.10 -3.67
CA ALA A 85 -8.74 9.94 -3.84
C ALA A 85 -10.16 10.19 -3.32
N GLY A 86 -11.13 9.42 -3.80
CA GLY A 86 -12.52 9.42 -3.33
C GLY A 86 -12.92 8.15 -2.56
N ASP A 87 -11.97 7.24 -2.36
CA ASP A 87 -12.11 6.02 -1.57
C ASP A 87 -11.30 6.12 -0.26
N SER A 88 -11.34 5.08 0.57
CA SER A 88 -10.64 5.03 1.85
C SER A 88 -9.83 3.74 2.03
N THR A 89 -8.68 3.85 2.70
CA THR A 89 -7.90 2.69 3.14
C THR A 89 -8.39 2.06 4.45
N ASN A 90 -9.47 2.59 5.06
CA ASN A 90 -9.97 2.16 6.37
C ASN A 90 -10.73 0.82 6.34
N GLU A 91 -10.05 -0.25 5.95
CA GLU A 91 -10.62 -1.60 5.85
C GLU A 91 -10.93 -2.19 7.25
N PRO A 92 -12.19 -2.51 7.61
CA PRO A 92 -12.55 -2.96 8.96
C PRO A 92 -11.72 -4.15 9.48
N GLY A 93 -11.44 -5.14 8.62
CA GLY A 93 -10.67 -6.34 8.95
C GLY A 93 -9.14 -6.19 8.90
N ALA A 94 -8.62 -4.98 8.69
CA ALA A 94 -7.19 -4.74 8.53
C ALA A 94 -6.38 -5.18 9.76
N ARG A 95 -5.22 -5.81 9.52
CA ARG A 95 -4.30 -6.24 10.58
C ARG A 95 -3.81 -5.05 11.39
N ILE A 96 -3.82 -5.16 12.72
CA ILE A 96 -3.20 -4.15 13.59
C ILE A 96 -1.69 -4.44 13.71
N ILE A 97 -0.86 -3.41 13.51
CA ILE A 97 0.59 -3.48 13.74
C ILE A 97 0.91 -2.86 15.10
N PRO A 98 1.26 -3.68 16.13
CA PRO A 98 1.46 -3.20 17.49
C PRO A 98 2.48 -2.06 17.58
N TYR A 99 2.34 -1.21 18.60
CA TYR A 99 3.39 -0.24 18.90
C TYR A 99 4.70 -0.96 19.23
N GLY A 100 5.81 -0.37 18.80
CA GLY A 100 7.13 -0.97 18.92
C GLY A 100 7.53 -1.83 17.72
N ALA A 101 6.55 -2.32 16.96
CA ALA A 101 6.80 -3.18 15.81
C ALA A 101 7.23 -2.38 14.56
N THR A 102 8.02 -3.05 13.72
CA THR A 102 8.33 -2.60 12.37
C THR A 102 7.91 -3.67 11.38
N TRP A 103 7.07 -3.30 10.42
CA TRP A 103 6.56 -4.22 9.42
C TRP A 103 7.21 -3.98 8.07
N LYS A 104 7.70 -5.05 7.44
CA LYS A 104 8.26 -5.05 6.09
C LYS A 104 7.21 -5.55 5.10
N LEU A 105 6.98 -4.78 4.04
CA LEU A 105 5.96 -5.02 3.01
C LEU A 105 6.62 -4.86 1.64
N GLY A 106 7.46 -5.83 1.25
CA GLY A 106 8.30 -5.70 0.05
C GLY A 106 9.27 -4.51 0.17
N PRO A 107 9.22 -3.50 -0.73
CA PRO A 107 10.13 -2.35 -0.70
C PRO A 107 9.81 -1.36 0.43
N PHE A 108 8.73 -1.56 1.17
CA PHE A 108 8.28 -0.65 2.22
C PHE A 108 8.63 -1.17 3.61
N ARG A 109 8.95 -0.23 4.50
CA ARG A 109 9.12 -0.49 5.93
C ARG A 109 8.34 0.53 6.71
N CYS A 110 7.42 0.06 7.56
CA CYS A 110 6.59 0.90 8.42
C CYS A 110 6.83 0.59 9.90
N ALA A 111 7.28 1.59 10.66
CA ALA A 111 7.49 1.51 12.09
C ALA A 111 6.30 2.14 12.84
N SER A 112 5.59 1.33 13.62
CA SER A 112 4.45 1.74 14.43
C SER A 112 4.95 2.14 15.82
N ARG A 113 4.83 3.42 16.18
CA ARG A 113 5.23 3.95 17.49
C ARG A 113 4.07 4.73 18.10
N GLN A 114 4.09 4.92 19.41
CA GLN A 114 3.06 5.70 20.10
C GLN A 114 2.96 7.14 19.57
N ILE A 115 4.09 7.71 19.15
CA ILE A 115 4.15 9.05 18.56
C ILE A 115 3.56 9.12 17.14
N GLY A 116 3.39 8.00 16.44
CA GLY A 116 2.92 7.97 15.05
C GLY A 116 3.46 6.81 14.23
N LEU A 117 3.06 6.77 12.97
CA LEU A 117 3.52 5.80 11.97
C LEU A 117 4.55 6.43 11.05
N ARG A 118 5.74 5.83 10.97
CA ARG A 118 6.76 6.20 9.97
C ARG A 118 6.86 5.11 8.92
N CYS A 119 6.66 5.45 7.66
CA CYS A 119 6.86 4.53 6.54
C CYS A 119 7.95 5.05 5.60
N THR A 120 8.78 4.15 5.09
CA THR A 120 9.87 4.44 4.16
C THR A 120 9.91 3.42 3.02
N ASN A 121 10.42 3.82 1.87
CA ASN A 121 10.62 2.95 0.71
C ASN A 121 12.10 2.56 0.54
N ALA A 122 12.41 1.82 -0.54
CA ALA A 122 13.75 1.28 -0.79
C ALA A 122 14.81 2.36 -1.02
N SER A 123 14.41 3.55 -1.47
CA SER A 123 15.28 4.72 -1.66
C SER A 123 15.40 5.62 -0.41
N GLY A 124 14.82 5.24 0.73
CA GLY A 124 14.90 6.00 1.98
C GLY A 124 13.88 7.14 2.14
N HIS A 125 13.14 7.46 1.08
CA HIS A 125 12.03 8.42 1.13
C HIS A 125 10.82 7.85 1.85
N GLY A 126 9.93 8.73 2.32
CA GLY A 126 8.76 8.26 3.04
C GLY A 126 7.88 9.36 3.61
N PHE A 127 7.21 9.03 4.71
CA PHE A 127 6.38 9.95 5.45
C PHE A 127 6.26 9.55 6.92
N PHE A 128 5.82 10.50 7.72
CA PHE A 128 5.38 10.34 9.08
C PHE A 128 3.92 10.82 9.21
N LEU A 129 3.11 10.06 9.93
CA LEU A 129 1.71 10.37 10.24
C LEU A 129 1.47 10.26 11.75
N SER A 130 0.97 11.34 12.35
CA SER A 130 0.38 11.34 13.69
C SER A 130 -0.78 12.31 13.76
N ARG A 131 -1.55 12.25 14.86
CA ARG A 131 -2.66 13.18 15.09
C ARG A 131 -2.17 14.62 15.22
N GLU A 132 -0.97 14.81 15.74
CA GLU A 132 -0.36 16.11 16.03
C GLU A 132 0.35 16.69 14.81
N ARG A 133 1.10 15.87 14.04
CA ARG A 133 1.89 16.34 12.91
C ARG A 133 2.13 15.26 11.85
N SER A 134 2.14 15.69 10.59
CA SER A 134 2.40 14.85 9.42
C SER A 134 3.40 15.54 8.48
N TYR A 135 4.33 14.77 7.92
CA TYR A 135 5.35 15.29 7.00
C TYR A 135 5.94 14.19 6.12
N ARG A 136 6.57 14.59 5.01
CA ARG A 136 7.29 13.71 4.09
C ARG A 136 8.77 13.65 4.48
N LEU A 137 9.43 12.52 4.17
CA LEU A 137 10.85 12.25 4.40
C LEU A 137 11.64 12.30 3.10
#